data_AF-A0A7Z7IF45-F1
#
_entry.id   AF-A0A7Z7IF45-F1
#
_cell.length_a   1.000
_cell.length_b   1.000
_cell.length_c   1.000
_cell.angle_alpha   90.00
_cell.angle_beta   90.00
_cell.angle_gamma   90.00
#
_symmetry.space_group_name_H-M   'P 1'
#
loop_
_entity.id
_entity.type
_entity.pdbx_description
1 polymer ?
#
loop_
_entity_poly.entity_id
_entity_poly.type
_entity_poly.pdbx_seq_one_letter_code
_entity_poly.pdbx_strand_id
1 'polypeptide(L)'
;MTEPTKTTPSSDDDQMREILETLLAEDEDITARAVARSHPSIKAASSITRSESRSRLLAEYQQRQADYRRWRVRAARRSGADIAASLADNNIRIAELEAAVQLLTASHLAMLRAVGELGGFSKWAKFYEHHREGRNKLAELGAIPATPVSAMPAERDGKIKR
;
A
#
# COMPACT_ATOMS: atom_id res chain seq x y z
N MET A 1 -29.18 -4.82 -24.42
CA MET A 1 -27.94 -4.32 -23.78
C MET A 1 -28.29 -3.00 -23.12
N THR A 2 -28.55 -3.02 -21.82
CA THR A 2 -28.80 -1.81 -21.02
C THR A 2 -27.47 -1.37 -20.42
N GLU A 3 -27.00 -0.19 -20.83
CA GLU A 3 -25.77 0.40 -20.30
C GLU A 3 -25.97 0.86 -18.84
N PRO A 4 -24.97 0.68 -17.95
CA PRO A 4 -25.02 1.21 -16.60
C PRO A 4 -24.78 2.71 -16.64
N THR A 5 -25.79 3.48 -16.24
CA THR A 5 -25.72 4.94 -16.14
C THR A 5 -24.69 5.30 -15.07
N LYS A 6 -23.55 5.88 -15.50
CA LYS A 6 -22.60 6.53 -14.59
C LYS A 6 -23.32 7.70 -13.90
N THR A 7 -23.69 7.51 -12.65
CA THR A 7 -24.28 8.54 -11.81
C THR A 7 -23.19 9.57 -11.46
N THR A 8 -23.23 10.73 -12.11
CA THR A 8 -22.50 11.92 -11.66
C THR A 8 -22.96 12.24 -10.24
N PRO A 9 -22.05 12.47 -9.27
CA PRO A 9 -22.48 12.83 -7.91
C PRO A 9 -23.28 14.13 -7.94
N SER A 10 -24.50 14.07 -7.40
CA SER A 10 -25.32 15.23 -7.11
C SER A 10 -24.67 16.03 -5.98
N SER A 11 -24.83 17.36 -5.96
CA SER A 11 -24.41 18.19 -4.81
C SER A 11 -24.96 17.68 -3.49
N ASP A 12 -26.11 17.00 -3.48
CA ASP A 12 -26.70 16.41 -2.28
C ASP A 12 -25.94 15.14 -1.83
N ASP A 13 -25.41 14.34 -2.75
CA ASP A 13 -24.67 13.12 -2.39
C ASP A 13 -23.29 13.46 -1.81
N ASP A 14 -22.66 14.53 -2.29
CA ASP A 14 -21.40 15.02 -1.73
C ASP A 14 -21.62 15.66 -0.34
N GLN A 15 -22.70 16.41 -0.15
CA GLN A 15 -23.10 16.90 1.18
C GLN A 15 -23.39 15.76 2.17
N MET A 16 -24.04 14.69 1.70
CA MET A 16 -24.24 13.49 2.52
C MET A 16 -22.89 12.87 2.94
N ARG A 17 -21.89 12.85 2.06
CA ARG A 17 -20.55 12.35 2.40
C ARG A 17 -19.88 13.21 3.47
N GLU A 18 -19.95 14.54 3.35
CA GLU A 18 -19.41 15.45 4.36
C GLU A 18 -20.05 15.23 5.73
N ILE A 19 -21.37 15.10 5.79
CA ILE A 19 -22.09 14.81 7.04
C ILE A 19 -21.66 13.48 7.63
N LEU A 20 -21.49 12.45 6.81
CA LEU A 20 -21.04 11.13 7.27
C LEU A 20 -19.61 11.15 7.81
N GLU A 21 -18.70 11.91 7.20
CA GLU A 21 -17.36 12.12 7.73
C GLU A 21 -17.38 12.86 9.07
N THR A 22 -18.22 13.89 9.22
CA THR A 22 -18.39 14.60 10.50
C THR A 22 -18.92 13.67 11.60
N LEU A 23 -19.98 12.90 11.32
CA LEU A 23 -20.53 11.93 12.27
C LEU A 23 -19.48 10.87 12.68
N LEU A 24 -18.66 10.41 11.72
CA LEU A 24 -17.58 9.48 12.01
C LEU A 24 -16.49 10.10 12.89
N ALA A 25 -16.12 11.36 12.62
CA ALA A 25 -15.09 12.09 13.36
C ALA A 25 -15.52 12.39 14.82
N GLU A 26 -16.80 12.71 15.02
CA GLU A 26 -17.38 12.99 16.35
C GLU A 26 -17.79 11.71 17.11
N ASP A 27 -17.63 10.53 16.49
CA ASP A 27 -18.09 9.23 16.98
C ASP A 27 -19.61 9.18 17.29
N GLU A 28 -20.40 10.00 16.59
CA GLU A 28 -21.86 9.99 16.66
C GLU A 28 -22.44 8.81 15.86
N ASP A 29 -23.55 8.22 16.34
CA ASP A 29 -24.14 7.04 15.69
C ASP A 29 -24.58 7.31 14.24
N ILE A 30 -23.92 6.65 13.29
CA ILE A 30 -24.19 6.81 11.87
C ILE A 30 -25.49 6.06 11.52
N THR A 31 -26.57 6.82 11.37
CA THR A 31 -27.88 6.30 10.98
C THR A 31 -28.52 7.18 9.91
N ALA A 32 -29.41 6.60 9.08
CA ALA A 32 -30.15 7.38 8.08
C ALA A 32 -30.94 8.55 8.68
N ARG A 33 -31.38 8.43 9.94
CA ARG A 33 -32.08 9.51 10.66
C ARG A 33 -31.11 10.61 11.11
N ALA A 34 -29.91 10.25 11.56
CA ALA A 34 -28.87 11.21 11.93
C ALA A 34 -28.48 12.05 10.71
N VAL A 35 -28.20 11.39 9.58
CA VAL A 35 -27.88 12.08 8.32
C VAL A 35 -29.04 13.00 7.89
N ALA A 36 -30.28 12.51 7.88
CA ALA A 36 -31.43 13.32 7.46
C ALA A 36 -31.69 14.55 8.34
N ARG A 37 -31.30 14.51 9.61
CA ARG A 37 -31.42 15.65 10.53
C ARG A 37 -30.43 16.75 10.16
N SER A 38 -29.19 16.36 9.83
CA SER A 38 -28.09 17.28 9.51
C SER A 38 -28.09 17.72 8.04
N HIS A 39 -28.78 17.00 7.16
CA HIS A 39 -28.78 17.30 5.72
C HIS A 39 -29.67 18.51 5.37
N PRO A 40 -29.21 19.48 4.57
CA PRO A 40 -30.00 20.67 4.21
C PRO A 40 -31.21 20.34 3.33
N SER A 41 -31.06 19.52 2.29
CA SER A 41 -32.12 19.13 1.34
C SER A 41 -32.82 17.78 1.67
N ILE A 42 -32.06 16.73 2.01
CA ILE A 42 -32.60 15.38 2.26
C ILE A 42 -33.09 15.25 3.72
N LYS A 43 -34.33 15.69 3.99
CA LYS A 43 -34.91 15.65 5.35
C LYS A 43 -35.52 14.32 5.77
N ALA A 44 -35.70 13.37 4.84
CA ALA A 44 -36.33 12.09 5.12
C ALA A 44 -35.33 10.93 5.07
N ALA A 45 -35.28 10.13 6.14
CA ALA A 45 -34.44 8.93 6.18
C ALA A 45 -34.78 7.92 5.06
N SER A 46 -36.05 7.86 4.65
CA SER A 46 -36.50 7.02 3.54
C SER A 46 -35.85 7.37 2.21
N SER A 47 -35.52 8.65 1.98
CA SER A 47 -34.82 9.09 0.78
C SER A 47 -33.41 8.50 0.71
N ILE A 48 -32.75 8.36 1.86
CA ILE A 48 -31.41 7.78 1.97
C ILE A 48 -31.46 6.27 1.77
N THR A 49 -32.40 5.58 2.44
CA THR A 49 -32.45 4.11 2.40
C THR A 49 -33.06 3.54 1.12
N ARG A 50 -33.90 4.29 0.40
CA ARG A 50 -34.50 3.85 -0.88
C ARG A 50 -33.58 4.01 -2.09
N SER A 51 -32.59 4.89 -1.99
CA SER A 51 -31.60 5.10 -3.05
C SER A 51 -30.44 4.13 -2.86
N GLU A 52 -30.18 3.31 -3.88
CA GLU A 52 -29.15 2.25 -3.78
C GLU A 52 -27.75 2.83 -3.52
N SER A 53 -27.39 3.92 -4.21
CA SER A 53 -26.11 4.61 -4.02
C SER A 53 -25.94 5.15 -2.60
N ARG A 54 -26.92 5.90 -2.08
CA ARG A 54 -26.88 6.49 -0.74
C ARG A 54 -26.97 5.45 0.38
N SER A 55 -27.78 4.41 0.20
CA SER A 55 -27.87 3.30 1.13
C SER A 55 -26.53 2.54 1.24
N ARG A 56 -25.87 2.31 0.11
CA ARG A 56 -24.53 1.70 0.07
C ARG A 56 -23.48 2.57 0.75
N LEU A 57 -23.49 3.88 0.48
CA LEU A 57 -22.59 4.83 1.14
C LEU A 57 -22.79 4.84 2.66
N LEU A 58 -24.05 4.89 3.12
CA LEU A 58 -24.37 4.82 4.55
C LEU A 58 -23.83 3.52 5.18
N ALA A 59 -24.04 2.37 4.52
CA ALA A 59 -23.57 1.08 5.01
C ALA A 59 -22.04 1.01 5.11
N GLU A 60 -21.32 1.58 4.15
CA GLU A 60 -19.85 1.67 4.19
C GLU A 60 -19.36 2.47 5.41
N TYR A 61 -19.97 3.61 5.68
CA TYR A 61 -19.60 4.44 6.83
C TYR A 61 -19.99 3.80 8.17
N GLN A 62 -21.14 3.11 8.23
CA GLN A 62 -21.52 2.30 9.40
C GLN A 62 -20.49 1.20 9.68
N GLN A 63 -20.00 0.53 8.64
CA GLN A 63 -18.96 -0.48 8.76
C GLN A 63 -17.64 0.15 9.25
N ARG A 64 -17.23 1.29 8.68
CA ARG A 64 -16.04 2.05 9.15
C ARG A 64 -16.15 2.43 10.63
N GLN A 65 -17.33 2.89 11.09
CA GLN A 65 -17.56 3.21 12.49
C GLN A 65 -17.48 1.97 13.39
N ALA A 66 -18.10 0.85 12.97
CA ALA A 66 -18.03 -0.40 13.70
C ALA A 66 -16.59 -0.89 13.85
N ASP A 67 -15.79 -0.79 12.78
CA ASP A 67 -14.38 -1.14 12.80
C ASP A 67 -13.58 -0.21 13.71
N TYR A 68 -13.78 1.11 13.60
CA TYR A 68 -13.15 2.09 14.48
C TYR A 68 -13.45 1.82 15.96
N ARG A 69 -14.71 1.59 16.32
CA ARG A 69 -15.11 1.26 17.70
C ARG A 69 -14.53 -0.07 18.16
N ARG A 70 -14.49 -1.09 17.30
CA ARG A 70 -13.81 -2.38 17.60
C ARG A 70 -12.32 -2.17 17.87
N TRP A 71 -11.64 -1.37 17.05
CA TRP A 71 -10.24 -1.02 17.25
C TRP A 71 -10.04 -0.26 18.56
N ARG A 72 -10.87 0.74 18.86
CA ARG A 72 -10.80 1.51 20.11
C ARG A 72 -10.98 0.63 21.34
N VAL A 73 -11.93 -0.30 21.33
CA VAL A 73 -12.12 -1.26 22.44
C VAL A 73 -10.90 -2.17 22.61
N ARG A 74 -10.31 -2.66 21.52
CA ARG A 74 -9.06 -3.45 21.58
C ARG A 74 -7.88 -2.61 22.09
N ALA A 75 -7.79 -1.36 21.63
CA ALA A 75 -6.75 -0.43 22.03
C ALA A 75 -6.90 0.10 23.46
N ALA A 76 -8.11 0.09 24.03
CA ALA A 76 -8.32 0.38 25.45
C ALA A 76 -7.95 -0.82 26.35
N ARG A 77 -7.98 -2.04 25.81
CA ARG A 77 -7.62 -3.28 26.52
C ARG A 77 -6.12 -3.54 26.56
N ARG A 78 -5.36 -3.01 25.59
CA ARG A 78 -3.89 -2.93 25.67
C ARG A 78 -3.55 -1.55 26.21
N SER A 79 -2.65 -1.42 27.17
CA SER A 79 -2.29 -0.06 27.59
C SER A 79 -1.68 0.68 26.38
N GLY A 80 -1.89 1.99 26.25
CA GLY A 80 -1.25 2.77 25.18
C GLY A 80 0.28 2.60 25.17
N ALA A 81 0.85 2.32 26.34
CA ALA A 81 2.26 1.95 26.51
C ALA A 81 2.61 0.62 25.83
N ASP A 82 1.77 -0.41 25.91
CA ASP A 82 2.02 -1.71 25.26
C ASP A 82 1.97 -1.60 23.73
N ILE A 83 1.09 -0.74 23.20
CA ILE A 83 1.02 -0.48 21.75
C ILE A 83 2.27 0.26 21.28
N ALA A 84 2.68 1.30 22.02
CA ALA A 84 3.88 2.05 21.71
C ALA A 84 5.15 1.17 21.78
N ALA A 85 5.26 0.32 22.81
CA ALA A 85 6.36 -0.64 22.95
C ALA A 85 6.37 -1.64 21.79
N SER A 86 5.23 -2.27 21.47
CA SER A 86 5.15 -3.20 20.34
C SER A 86 5.46 -2.53 18.99
N LEU A 87 5.07 -1.27 18.80
CA LEU A 87 5.42 -0.52 17.61
C LEU A 87 6.93 -0.24 17.52
N ALA A 88 7.55 0.14 18.65
CA ALA A 88 8.99 0.33 18.72
C ALA A 88 9.76 -0.97 18.41
N ASP A 89 9.35 -2.09 19.01
CA ASP A 89 9.95 -3.41 18.76
C ASP A 89 9.83 -3.82 17.29
N ASN A 90 8.65 -3.61 16.69
CA ASN A 90 8.44 -3.89 15.27
C ASN A 90 9.31 -3.00 14.38
N ASN A 91 9.48 -1.71 14.71
CA ASN A 91 10.34 -0.81 13.95
C ASN A 91 11.82 -1.22 14.03
N ILE A 92 12.28 -1.64 15.22
CA ILE A 92 13.63 -2.20 15.39
C ILE A 92 13.79 -3.43 14.49
N ARG A 93 12.79 -4.34 14.52
CA ARG A 93 12.83 -5.55 13.70
C ARG A 93 12.84 -5.26 12.21
N ILE A 94 12.10 -4.26 11.76
CA ILE A 94 12.12 -3.80 10.36
C ILE A 94 13.52 -3.31 9.99
N ALA A 95 14.12 -2.44 10.81
CA ALA A 95 15.47 -1.92 10.55
C ALA A 95 16.53 -3.04 10.47
N GLU A 96 16.44 -4.05 11.34
CA GLU A 96 17.31 -5.23 11.27
C GLU A 96 17.15 -6.02 9.97
N LEU A 97 15.91 -6.26 9.55
CA LEU A 97 15.61 -7.00 8.31
C LEU A 97 16.09 -6.23 7.08
N GLU A 98 15.90 -4.91 7.06
CA GLU A 98 16.40 -4.05 5.99
C GLU A 98 17.92 -4.08 5.90
N ALA A 99 18.62 -3.99 7.03
CA ALA A 99 20.07 -4.12 7.08
C ALA A 99 20.55 -5.49 6.58
N ALA A 100 19.85 -6.57 6.94
CA ALA A 100 20.16 -7.91 6.46
C ALA A 100 19.96 -8.06 4.94
N VAL A 101 18.88 -7.49 4.39
CA VAL A 101 18.63 -7.47 2.93
C VAL A 101 19.71 -6.68 2.21
N GLN A 102 20.12 -5.52 2.73
CA GLN A 102 21.20 -4.73 2.15
C GLN A 102 22.52 -5.51 2.13
N LEU A 103 22.88 -6.15 3.25
CA LEU A 103 24.08 -6.98 3.35
C LEU A 103 24.04 -8.14 2.34
N LEU A 104 22.91 -8.86 2.26
CA LEU A 104 22.74 -9.97 1.33
C LEU A 104 22.82 -9.50 -0.12
N THR A 105 22.21 -8.36 -0.44
CA THR A 105 22.27 -7.76 -1.78
C THR A 105 23.70 -7.37 -2.15
N ALA A 106 24.44 -6.73 -1.23
CA ALA A 106 25.84 -6.39 -1.44
C ALA A 106 26.70 -7.64 -1.65
N SER A 107 26.47 -8.70 -0.86
CA SER A 107 27.15 -9.99 -1.01
C SER A 107 26.86 -10.64 -2.37
N HIS A 108 25.60 -10.72 -2.78
CA HIS A 108 25.22 -11.28 -4.08
C HIS A 108 25.80 -10.46 -5.24
N LEU A 109 25.81 -9.13 -5.13
CA LEU A 109 26.38 -8.26 -6.15
C LEU A 109 27.91 -8.43 -6.25
N ALA A 110 28.60 -8.56 -5.13
CA ALA A 110 30.03 -8.88 -5.11
C ALA A 110 30.31 -10.26 -5.74
N MET A 111 29.49 -11.27 -5.44
CA MET A 111 29.59 -12.60 -6.04
C MET A 111 29.39 -12.56 -7.57
N LEU A 112 28.36 -11.84 -8.04
CA LEU A 112 28.09 -11.67 -9.46
C LEU A 112 29.28 -11.00 -10.17
N ARG A 113 29.84 -9.93 -9.59
CA ARG A 113 31.04 -9.27 -10.10
C ARG A 113 32.22 -10.24 -10.20
N ALA A 114 32.51 -11.00 -9.14
CA ALA A 114 33.59 -11.98 -9.13
C ALA A 114 33.40 -13.07 -10.21
N VAL A 115 32.18 -13.61 -10.37
CA VAL A 115 31.86 -14.59 -11.44
C VAL A 115 32.07 -13.98 -12.83
N GLY A 116 31.83 -12.68 -12.98
CA GLY A 116 32.02 -11.95 -14.24
C GLY A 116 33.47 -11.76 -14.59
N GLU A 117 34.27 -11.32 -13.62
CA GLU A 117 35.71 -11.15 -13.77
C GLU A 117 36.41 -12.49 -14.09
N LEU A 118 36.00 -13.58 -13.44
CA LEU A 118 36.61 -14.91 -13.63
C LEU A 118 36.22 -15.62 -14.94
N GLY A 119 35.03 -15.36 -15.48
CA GLY A 119 34.44 -16.22 -16.52
C GLY A 119 33.68 -15.52 -17.63
N GLY A 120 33.58 -14.19 -17.59
CA GLY A 120 32.85 -13.38 -18.56
C GLY A 120 31.38 -13.77 -18.72
N PHE A 121 30.80 -13.36 -19.84
CA PHE A 121 29.37 -13.51 -20.13
C PHE A 121 28.89 -14.97 -20.13
N SER A 122 29.73 -15.93 -20.54
CA SER A 122 29.35 -17.35 -20.62
C SER A 122 29.05 -17.96 -19.24
N LYS A 123 29.81 -17.58 -18.20
CA LYS A 123 29.55 -18.06 -16.83
C LYS A 123 28.37 -17.33 -16.19
N TRP A 124 28.17 -16.04 -16.49
CA TRP A 124 26.98 -15.29 -16.09
C TRP A 124 25.70 -15.93 -16.61
N ALA A 125 25.64 -16.26 -17.90
CA ALA A 125 24.46 -16.90 -18.49
C ALA A 125 24.10 -18.20 -17.74
N LYS A 126 25.09 -19.07 -17.49
CA LYS A 126 24.88 -20.34 -16.76
C LYS A 126 24.42 -20.14 -15.30
N PHE A 127 24.91 -19.11 -14.63
CA PHE A 127 24.46 -18.75 -13.28
C PHE A 127 22.99 -18.31 -13.27
N TYR A 128 22.60 -17.44 -14.21
CA TYR A 128 21.23 -16.91 -14.27
C TYR A 128 20.18 -17.93 -14.71
N GLU A 129 20.54 -18.98 -15.47
CA GLU A 129 19.61 -20.08 -15.82
C GLU A 129 18.95 -20.70 -14.57
N HIS A 130 19.71 -20.86 -13.48
CA HIS A 130 19.23 -21.47 -12.24
C HIS A 130 18.47 -20.49 -11.33
N HIS A 131 18.50 -19.18 -11.63
CA HIS A 131 17.89 -18.13 -10.81
C HIS A 131 16.76 -17.37 -11.53
N ARG A 132 16.28 -17.90 -12.66
CA ARG A 132 15.20 -17.32 -13.46
C ARG A 132 13.91 -17.12 -12.66
N GLU A 133 13.55 -18.04 -11.79
CA GLU A 133 12.37 -17.92 -10.92
C GLU A 133 12.47 -16.74 -9.96
N GLY A 134 13.66 -16.47 -9.42
CA GLY A 134 13.90 -15.32 -8.55
C GLY A 134 13.68 -14.00 -9.28
N ARG A 135 14.12 -13.91 -10.53
CA ARG A 135 13.85 -12.75 -11.40
C ARG A 135 12.35 -12.56 -11.65
N ASN A 136 11.62 -13.64 -11.93
CA ASN A 136 10.18 -13.56 -12.19
C ASN A 136 9.41 -13.05 -10.97
N LYS A 137 9.75 -13.53 -9.77
CA LYS A 137 9.16 -13.03 -8.52
C LYS A 137 9.46 -11.54 -8.29
N LEU A 138 10.69 -11.09 -8.59
CA LEU A 138 11.03 -9.67 -8.51
C LEU A 138 10.23 -8.83 -9.52
N ALA A 139 9.91 -9.38 -10.70
CA ALA A 139 9.06 -8.73 -11.68
C ALA A 139 7.61 -8.58 -11.17
N GLU A 140 7.05 -9.65 -10.60
CA GLU A 140 5.71 -9.66 -10.01
C GLU A 140 5.57 -8.64 -8.87
N LEU A 141 6.63 -8.48 -8.07
CA LEU A 141 6.69 -7.50 -6.98
C LEU A 141 6.97 -6.07 -7.46
N GLY A 142 7.12 -5.83 -8.77
CA GLY A 142 7.48 -4.51 -9.31
C GLY A 142 8.87 -4.02 -8.90
N ALA A 143 9.73 -4.93 -8.43
CA ALA A 143 11.04 -4.63 -7.85
C ALA A 143 12.19 -4.66 -8.87
N ILE A 144 11.88 -4.71 -10.18
CA ILE A 144 12.88 -4.58 -11.25
C ILE A 144 13.08 -3.10 -11.56
N PRO A 145 14.31 -2.55 -11.41
CA PRO A 145 14.57 -1.16 -11.74
C PRO A 145 14.30 -0.87 -13.22
N ALA A 146 13.51 0.17 -13.51
CA ALA A 146 13.20 0.62 -14.87
C ALA A 146 14.33 1.46 -15.50
N THR A 147 15.39 1.76 -14.74
CA THR A 147 16.49 2.61 -15.20
C THR A 147 17.33 1.86 -16.24
N PRO A 148 17.59 2.45 -17.43
CA PRO A 148 18.47 1.82 -18.41
C PRO A 148 19.87 1.67 -17.81
N VAL A 149 20.37 0.44 -17.81
CA VAL A 149 21.71 0.11 -17.30
C VAL A 149 22.73 0.79 -18.22
N SER A 150 23.41 1.82 -17.70
CA SER A 150 24.57 2.40 -18.38
C SER A 150 25.70 1.38 -18.36
N ALA A 151 26.26 1.06 -19.53
CA ALA A 151 27.37 0.13 -19.65
C ALA A 151 28.53 0.61 -18.76
N MET A 152 29.06 -0.28 -17.91
CA MET A 152 30.27 0.02 -17.15
C MET A 152 31.40 0.39 -18.11
N PRO A 153 32.12 1.50 -17.89
CA PRO A 153 33.24 1.86 -18.74
C PRO A 153 34.31 0.78 -18.62
N ALA A 154 34.68 0.17 -19.75
CA ALA A 154 35.81 -0.75 -19.81
C ALA A 154 37.07 0.03 -19.38
N GLU A 155 37.73 -0.44 -18.33
CA GLU A 155 39.05 0.09 -17.95
C GLU A 155 39.97 -0.02 -19.16
N ARG A 156 40.45 1.14 -19.63
CA ARG A 156 41.36 1.22 -20.76
C ARG A 156 42.70 0.68 -20.32
N ASP A 157 43.02 -0.51 -20.81
CA ASP A 157 44.31 -1.17 -20.66
C ASP A 157 45.44 -0.24 -21.16
N GLY A 158 46.13 0.39 -20.23
CA GLY A 158 47.17 1.38 -20.48
C GLY A 158 48.45 0.71 -20.97
N LYS A 159 48.54 0.43 -22.27
CA LYS A 159 49.82 0.05 -22.90
C LYS A 159 50.75 1.26 -22.97
N ILE A 160 51.64 1.37 -21.99
CA ILE A 160 52.83 2.22 -22.04
C ILE A 160 53.77 1.65 -23.11
N LYS A 161 53.89 2.33 -24.27
CA LYS A 161 54.97 2.06 -25.24
C LYS A 161 56.23 2.81 -24.80
N ARG A 162 57.33 2.06 -24.64
CA ARG A 162 58.70 2.59 -24.71
C ARG A 162 59.11 2.78 -26.17
#